data_AF-A0A3P7TI09-F1
#
_entry.id   AF-A0A3P7TI09-F1
#
_cell.length_a   1.000
_cell.length_b   1.000
_cell.length_c   1.000
_cell.angle_alpha   90.00
_cell.angle_beta   90.00
_cell.angle_gamma   90.00
#
_symmetry.space_group_name_H-M   'P 1'
#
loop_
_entity.id
_entity.type
_entity.pdbx_description
1 polymer ?
#
loop_
_entity_poly.entity_id
_entity_poly.type
_entity_poly.pdbx_seq_one_letter_code
_entity_poly.pdbx_strand_id
1 'polypeptide(L)'
;MPVLKILHEGVASLSSNSHHMYLALIVMLILSEDDFFCKIIHETTIKDVDWLESDRPVREISLGGLCVLVFVRTIHKNAIRMRDRYLHTNCLAALANMSSCFKNLAPIVCQKIVALLELLTKRHVKMVEQMRLTSEREKDGQSLSYHDDVTALEEGIRTLLEIINSVLCGNLRNNPHLIYTLLYHRSLFDSYQQHPMFQDLLANIMLVISHFSSKVVNVKAGDGAAMMEIIEKEAIVLPTDRLAKFPELRFRYVEDENTVDFFVPYVWRLTIQHSTIPFEGSRVKLFNARVISSPD
;
A
#
# COMPACT_ATOMS: atom_id res chain seq x y z
N MET A 1 -15.49 0.64 6.04
CA MET A 1 -15.72 -0.80 5.75
C MET A 1 -16.25 -1.06 4.34
N PRO A 2 -17.41 -0.54 3.89
CA PRO A 2 -17.93 -0.85 2.54
C PRO A 2 -16.98 -0.45 1.40
N VAL A 3 -16.36 0.73 1.49
CA VAL A 3 -15.36 1.23 0.53
C VAL A 3 -14.18 0.25 0.37
N LEU A 4 -13.66 -0.28 1.49
CA LEU A 4 -12.56 -1.26 1.48
C LEU A 4 -12.97 -2.59 0.85
N LYS A 5 -14.21 -3.02 1.07
CA LYS A 5 -14.75 -4.24 0.48
C LYS A 5 -14.86 -4.12 -1.04
N ILE A 6 -15.35 -2.97 -1.55
CA ILE A 6 -15.39 -2.66 -2.99
C ILE A 6 -13.98 -2.72 -3.59
N LEU A 7 -12.98 -2.11 -2.94
CA LEU A 7 -11.58 -2.19 -3.40
C LEU A 7 -11.06 -3.64 -3.44
N HIS A 8 -11.31 -4.41 -2.38
CA HIS A 8 -10.87 -5.78 -2.28
C HIS A 8 -11.48 -6.67 -3.38
N GLU A 9 -12.78 -6.57 -3.59
CA GLU A 9 -13.55 -7.34 -4.57
C GLU A 9 -13.24 -6.90 -5.99
N GLY A 10 -13.10 -5.59 -6.23
CA GLY A 10 -12.72 -5.03 -7.53
C GLY A 10 -11.38 -5.57 -8.02
N VAL A 11 -10.41 -5.75 -7.12
CA VAL A 11 -9.10 -6.37 -7.42
C VAL A 11 -9.19 -7.90 -7.55
N ALA A 12 -10.26 -8.53 -7.06
CA ALA A 12 -10.49 -9.98 -7.17
C ALA A 12 -11.24 -10.37 -8.44
N SER A 13 -12.17 -9.55 -8.90
CA SER A 13 -13.00 -9.81 -10.07
C SER A 13 -12.46 -9.09 -11.31
N LEU A 14 -12.47 -9.75 -12.48
CA LEU A 14 -12.21 -9.12 -13.78
C LEU A 14 -13.46 -8.43 -14.35
N SER A 15 -14.45 -8.14 -13.50
CA SER A 15 -15.83 -7.81 -13.91
C SER A 15 -16.11 -6.30 -14.00
N SER A 16 -17.26 -5.97 -14.61
CA SER A 16 -17.76 -4.67 -15.07
C SER A 16 -17.85 -3.52 -14.06
N ASN A 17 -17.44 -3.71 -12.80
CA ASN A 17 -17.48 -2.68 -11.74
C ASN A 17 -16.14 -1.98 -11.50
N SER A 18 -15.27 -1.93 -12.52
CA SER A 18 -13.94 -1.28 -12.45
C SER A 18 -14.03 0.16 -11.94
N HIS A 19 -15.03 0.93 -12.37
CA HIS A 19 -15.24 2.31 -11.95
C HIS A 19 -15.46 2.47 -10.44
N HIS A 20 -16.18 1.54 -9.79
CA HIS A 20 -16.40 1.61 -8.34
C HIS A 20 -15.11 1.39 -7.55
N MET A 21 -14.17 0.60 -8.08
CA MET A 21 -12.84 0.44 -7.49
C MET A 21 -12.06 1.76 -7.52
N TYR A 22 -12.03 2.46 -8.66
CA TYR A 22 -11.36 3.76 -8.74
C TYR A 22 -12.03 4.81 -7.85
N LEU A 23 -13.36 4.89 -7.83
CA LEU A 23 -14.09 5.79 -6.93
C LEU A 23 -13.80 5.49 -5.46
N ALA A 24 -13.76 4.21 -5.08
CA ALA A 24 -13.41 3.82 -3.73
C ALA A 24 -11.96 4.19 -3.37
N LEU A 25 -11.02 4.10 -4.33
CA LEU A 25 -9.64 4.52 -4.14
C LEU A 25 -9.52 6.03 -3.96
N ILE A 26 -10.23 6.82 -4.77
CA ILE A 26 -10.30 8.28 -4.64
C ILE A 26 -10.81 8.66 -3.26
N VAL A 27 -11.93 8.07 -2.81
CA VAL A 27 -12.49 8.31 -1.47
C VAL A 27 -11.47 8.00 -0.40
N MET A 28 -10.78 6.86 -0.50
CA MET A 28 -9.77 6.50 0.49
C MET A 28 -8.55 7.44 0.47
N LEU A 29 -8.12 7.91 -0.70
CA LEU A 29 -7.03 8.85 -0.82
C LEU A 29 -7.41 10.18 -0.15
N ILE A 30 -8.58 10.74 -0.47
CA ILE A 30 -9.09 11.98 0.14
C ILE A 30 -9.17 11.83 1.66
N LEU A 31 -9.72 10.72 2.16
CA LEU A 31 -9.81 10.47 3.60
C LEU A 31 -8.44 10.33 4.26
N SER A 32 -7.46 9.74 3.56
CA SER A 32 -6.10 9.57 4.09
C SER A 32 -5.35 10.88 4.28
N GLU A 33 -5.77 11.98 3.63
CA GLU A 33 -5.16 13.30 3.80
C GLU A 33 -5.41 13.89 5.20
N ASP A 34 -6.42 13.41 5.92
CA ASP A 34 -6.77 13.88 7.26
C ASP A 34 -6.07 13.04 8.35
N ASP A 35 -5.20 13.70 9.11
CA ASP A 35 -4.48 13.10 10.24
C ASP A 35 -5.43 12.56 11.32
N PHE A 36 -6.58 13.23 11.52
CA PHE A 36 -7.56 12.79 12.52
C PHE A 36 -8.22 11.47 12.10
N PHE A 37 -8.70 11.38 10.86
CA PHE A 37 -9.17 10.13 10.27
C PHE A 37 -8.13 9.01 10.40
N CYS A 38 -6.87 9.28 10.00
CA CYS A 38 -5.79 8.30 10.07
C CYS A 38 -5.55 7.75 11.49
N LYS A 39 -5.64 8.60 12.52
CA LYS A 39 -5.54 8.16 13.93
C LYS A 39 -6.73 7.30 14.34
N ILE A 40 -7.94 7.76 14.07
CA ILE A 40 -9.18 7.08 14.47
C ILE A 40 -9.27 5.68 13.87
N ILE A 41 -8.92 5.48 12.59
CA ILE A 41 -9.00 4.15 11.98
C ILE A 41 -8.00 3.16 12.60
N HIS A 42 -6.84 3.62 13.08
CA HIS A 42 -5.84 2.75 13.73
C HIS A 42 -6.23 2.40 15.16
N GLU A 43 -7.08 3.19 15.80
CA GLU A 43 -7.64 2.92 17.14
C GLU A 43 -8.98 2.17 17.09
N THR A 44 -9.62 2.09 15.92
CA THR A 44 -10.90 1.41 15.73
C THR A 44 -10.70 -0.07 15.44
N THR A 45 -10.99 -0.95 16.39
CA THR A 45 -10.92 -2.40 16.21
C THR A 45 -12.18 -2.97 15.54
N ILE A 46 -11.98 -3.89 14.60
CA ILE A 46 -13.02 -4.59 13.86
C ILE A 46 -12.84 -6.09 14.05
N LYS A 47 -13.95 -6.82 14.15
CA LYS A 47 -13.99 -8.26 14.33
C LYS A 47 -14.57 -8.95 13.10
N ASP A 48 -14.21 -10.22 12.94
CA ASP A 48 -14.80 -11.16 11.97
C ASP A 48 -14.79 -10.65 10.52
N VAL A 49 -13.58 -10.39 10.00
CA VAL A 49 -13.37 -9.91 8.61
C VAL A 49 -13.22 -11.10 7.65
N ASP A 50 -14.29 -11.87 7.49
CA ASP A 50 -14.27 -13.15 6.76
C ASP A 50 -14.09 -13.01 5.24
N TRP A 51 -14.39 -11.84 4.68
CA TRP A 51 -14.29 -11.58 3.25
C TRP A 51 -12.85 -11.32 2.77
N LEU A 52 -11.88 -11.13 3.67
CA LEU A 52 -10.52 -10.72 3.29
C LEU A 52 -9.65 -11.88 2.78
N GLU A 53 -9.65 -13.01 3.47
CA GLU A 53 -8.98 -14.24 3.06
C GLU A 53 -9.85 -15.45 3.46
N SER A 54 -10.32 -16.22 2.47
CA SER A 54 -11.22 -17.36 2.68
C SER A 54 -10.62 -18.46 3.56
N ASP A 55 -9.29 -18.63 3.50
CA ASP A 55 -8.59 -19.73 4.18
C ASP A 55 -8.08 -19.35 5.59
N ARG A 56 -8.05 -18.05 5.92
CA ARG A 56 -7.54 -17.54 7.20
C ARG A 56 -8.36 -16.33 7.64
N PRO A 57 -9.51 -16.54 8.32
CA PRO A 57 -10.33 -15.44 8.80
C PRO A 57 -9.56 -14.60 9.82
N VAL A 58 -9.59 -13.28 9.61
CA VAL A 58 -8.98 -12.32 10.54
C VAL A 58 -10.01 -12.04 11.63
N ARG A 59 -9.79 -12.62 12.82
CA ARG A 59 -10.70 -12.51 13.96
C ARG A 59 -10.79 -11.08 14.49
N GLU A 60 -9.67 -10.38 14.59
CA GLU A 60 -9.60 -9.03 15.14
C GLU A 60 -8.44 -8.26 14.49
N ILE A 61 -8.72 -7.05 14.03
CA ILE A 61 -7.74 -6.13 13.42
C ILE A 61 -8.24 -4.68 13.54
N SER A 62 -7.33 -3.71 13.61
CA SER A 62 -7.74 -2.31 13.46
C SER A 62 -8.23 -2.02 12.03
N LEU A 63 -9.14 -1.07 11.88
CA LEU A 63 -9.61 -0.61 10.56
C LEU A 63 -8.43 -0.09 9.73
N GLY A 64 -7.47 0.60 10.35
CA GLY A 64 -6.22 1.01 9.73
C GLY A 64 -5.39 -0.17 9.23
N GLY A 65 -5.20 -1.21 10.05
CA GLY A 65 -4.52 -2.44 9.63
C GLY A 65 -5.23 -3.13 8.46
N LEU A 66 -6.57 -3.10 8.43
CA LEU A 66 -7.36 -3.61 7.31
C LEU A 66 -7.18 -2.78 6.03
N CYS A 67 -7.18 -1.44 6.14
CA CYS A 67 -6.86 -0.56 5.01
C CYS A 67 -5.50 -0.93 4.41
N VAL A 68 -4.49 -1.11 5.26
CA VAL A 68 -3.14 -1.50 4.82
C VAL A 68 -3.15 -2.84 4.08
N LEU A 69 -3.84 -3.86 4.59
CA LEU A 69 -3.95 -5.15 3.91
C LEU A 69 -4.61 -5.05 2.54
N VAL A 70 -5.67 -4.23 2.40
CA VAL A 70 -6.36 -4.02 1.13
C VAL A 70 -5.46 -3.31 0.12
N PHE A 71 -4.76 -2.24 0.52
CA PHE A 71 -3.84 -1.54 -0.39
C PHE A 71 -2.65 -2.39 -0.78
N VAL A 72 -2.01 -3.05 0.18
CA VAL A 72 -0.88 -3.94 -0.08
C VAL A 72 -1.28 -5.06 -1.05
N ARG A 73 -2.45 -5.68 -0.86
CA ARG A 73 -2.99 -6.68 -1.80
C ARG A 73 -3.27 -6.10 -3.18
N THR A 74 -3.81 -4.88 -3.23
CA THR A 74 -4.09 -4.16 -4.48
C THR A 74 -2.82 -3.91 -5.27
N ILE A 75 -1.79 -3.35 -4.63
CA ILE A 75 -0.47 -3.11 -5.23
C ILE A 75 0.17 -4.42 -5.67
N HIS A 76 0.13 -5.45 -4.82
CA HIS A 76 0.69 -6.77 -5.12
C HIS A 76 0.06 -7.38 -6.39
N LYS A 77 -1.28 -7.41 -6.48
CA LYS A 77 -1.95 -7.94 -7.68
C LYS A 77 -1.71 -7.07 -8.91
N ASN A 78 -1.72 -5.75 -8.73
CA ASN A 78 -1.47 -4.81 -9.81
C ASN A 78 -0.06 -5.00 -10.40
N ALA A 79 0.96 -5.10 -9.55
CA ALA A 79 2.35 -5.32 -9.95
C ALA A 79 2.52 -6.64 -10.73
N ILE A 80 1.75 -7.68 -10.41
CA ILE A 80 1.85 -8.98 -11.09
C ILE A 80 1.03 -9.01 -12.39
N ARG A 81 -0.18 -8.45 -12.39
CA ARG A 81 -1.18 -8.69 -13.45
C ARG A 81 -1.57 -7.45 -14.25
N MET A 82 -2.00 -6.39 -13.59
CA MET A 82 -2.73 -5.29 -14.24
C MET A 82 -1.81 -4.21 -14.82
N ARG A 83 -0.66 -3.93 -14.17
CA ARG A 83 0.26 -2.83 -14.53
C ARG A 83 -0.42 -1.47 -14.67
N ASP A 84 -1.45 -1.22 -13.87
CA ASP A 84 -2.18 0.04 -13.80
C ASP A 84 -1.40 1.04 -12.93
N ARG A 85 -0.80 2.06 -13.54
CA ARG A 85 -0.02 3.07 -12.82
C ARG A 85 -0.88 3.89 -11.85
N TYR A 86 -2.11 4.20 -12.22
CA TYR A 86 -3.03 4.97 -11.37
C TYR A 86 -3.33 4.22 -10.08
N LEU A 87 -3.69 2.94 -10.16
CA LEU A 87 -3.93 2.11 -8.96
C LEU A 87 -2.67 1.99 -8.10
N HIS A 88 -1.51 1.79 -8.73
CA HIS A 88 -0.23 1.66 -8.01
C HIS A 88 0.07 2.92 -7.19
N THR A 89 0.12 4.06 -7.86
CA THR A 89 0.52 5.34 -7.26
C THR A 89 -0.46 5.79 -6.20
N ASN A 90 -1.78 5.71 -6.45
CA ASN A 90 -2.76 6.17 -5.47
C ASN A 90 -2.85 5.26 -4.24
N CYS A 91 -2.64 3.94 -4.37
CA CYS A 91 -2.56 3.05 -3.20
C CYS A 91 -1.32 3.33 -2.35
N LEU A 92 -0.17 3.58 -2.98
CA LEU A 92 1.06 3.95 -2.27
C LEU A 92 0.92 5.30 -1.58
N ALA A 93 0.34 6.29 -2.26
CA ALA A 93 0.06 7.61 -1.70
C ALA A 93 -0.84 7.52 -0.46
N ALA A 94 -1.94 6.75 -0.53
CA ALA A 94 -2.82 6.54 0.62
C ALA A 94 -2.10 5.82 1.78
N LEU A 95 -1.29 4.79 1.50
CA LEU A 95 -0.46 4.13 2.53
C LEU A 95 0.54 5.10 3.17
N ALA A 96 1.19 5.94 2.36
CA ALA A 96 2.19 6.89 2.78
C ALA A 96 1.59 7.96 3.70
N ASN A 97 0.43 8.51 3.34
CA ASN A 97 -0.33 9.44 4.18
C ASN A 97 -0.64 8.84 5.57
N MET A 98 -1.09 7.59 5.61
CA MET A 98 -1.46 6.93 6.86
C MET A 98 -0.24 6.47 7.70
N SER A 99 0.96 6.40 7.11
CA SER A 99 2.12 5.71 7.69
C SER A 99 2.54 6.26 9.06
N SER A 100 2.40 7.56 9.28
CA SER A 100 2.72 8.22 10.55
C SER A 100 1.80 7.76 11.69
N CYS A 101 0.62 7.24 11.36
CA CYS A 101 -0.39 6.74 12.31
C CYS A 101 -0.35 5.22 12.49
N PHE A 102 0.54 4.51 11.81
CA PHE A 102 0.67 3.05 11.95
C PHE A 102 1.10 2.71 13.37
N LYS A 103 0.17 2.14 14.13
CA LYS A 103 0.32 1.80 15.55
C LYS A 103 -0.33 0.45 15.80
N ASN A 104 0.31 -0.39 16.61
CA ASN A 104 -0.18 -1.71 16.98
C ASN A 104 -0.56 -2.56 15.76
N LEU A 105 0.25 -2.49 14.69
CA LEU A 105 -0.02 -3.26 13.48
C LEU A 105 0.05 -4.77 13.79
N ALA A 106 -0.99 -5.50 13.36
CA ALA A 106 -1.04 -6.94 13.53
C ALA A 106 0.10 -7.63 12.74
N PRO A 107 0.59 -8.80 13.19
CA PRO A 107 1.70 -9.51 12.54
C PRO A 107 1.53 -9.69 11.04
N ILE A 108 0.31 -10.06 10.61
CA ILE A 108 -0.02 -10.27 9.20
C ILE A 108 0.13 -8.99 8.36
N VAL A 109 -0.14 -7.82 8.94
CA VAL A 109 -0.01 -6.53 8.25
C VAL A 109 1.46 -6.25 7.98
N CYS A 110 2.31 -6.35 9.01
CA CYS A 110 3.75 -6.15 8.89
C CYS A 110 4.38 -7.12 7.87
N GLN A 111 4.01 -8.41 7.95
CA GLN A 111 4.46 -9.43 6.99
C GLN A 111 4.07 -9.09 5.56
N LYS A 112 2.83 -8.65 5.31
CA LYS A 112 2.37 -8.32 3.96
C LYS A 112 3.07 -7.07 3.40
N ILE A 113 3.35 -6.05 4.23
CA ILE A 113 4.14 -4.88 3.82
C ILE A 113 5.54 -5.31 3.35
N VAL A 114 6.26 -6.10 4.16
CA VAL A 114 7.62 -6.53 3.84
C VAL A 114 7.63 -7.53 2.68
N ALA A 115 6.63 -8.40 2.56
CA ALA A 115 6.48 -9.30 1.43
C ALA A 115 6.21 -8.55 0.11
N LEU A 116 5.46 -7.44 0.15
CA LEU A 116 5.29 -6.57 -1.00
C LEU A 116 6.61 -5.91 -1.42
N LEU A 117 7.37 -5.39 -0.45
CA LEU A 117 8.71 -4.85 -0.71
C LEU A 117 9.62 -5.90 -1.37
N GLU A 118 9.65 -7.12 -0.83
CA GLU A 118 10.41 -8.23 -1.41
C GLU A 118 9.96 -8.59 -2.83
N LEU A 119 8.64 -8.60 -3.10
CA LEU A 119 8.10 -8.84 -4.44
C LEU A 119 8.58 -7.79 -5.44
N LEU A 120 8.43 -6.50 -5.11
CA LEU A 120 8.79 -5.40 -6.01
C LEU A 120 10.29 -5.44 -6.32
N THR A 121 11.12 -5.71 -5.32
CA THR A 121 12.57 -5.84 -5.48
C THR A 121 12.98 -7.01 -6.35
N LYS A 122 12.40 -8.20 -6.14
CA LYS A 122 12.66 -9.34 -7.03
C LYS A 122 12.25 -9.05 -8.46
N ARG A 123 11.16 -8.29 -8.66
CA ARG A 123 10.70 -7.89 -9.99
C ARG A 123 11.63 -6.87 -10.62
N HIS A 124 12.07 -5.86 -9.85
CA HIS A 124 13.04 -4.86 -10.28
C HIS A 124 14.34 -5.51 -10.74
N VAL A 125 14.96 -6.37 -9.91
CA VAL A 125 16.20 -7.08 -10.26
C VAL A 125 16.06 -7.88 -11.56
N LYS A 126 14.94 -8.62 -11.72
CA LYS A 126 14.68 -9.38 -12.95
C LYS A 126 14.54 -8.49 -14.18
N MET A 127 13.88 -7.35 -14.02
CA MET A 127 13.59 -6.45 -15.13
C MET A 127 14.83 -5.65 -15.54
N VAL A 128 15.66 -5.24 -14.58
CA VAL A 128 16.97 -4.62 -14.84
C VAL A 128 17.88 -5.59 -15.60
N GLU A 129 17.94 -6.87 -15.20
CA GLU A 129 18.76 -7.85 -15.94
C GLU A 129 18.21 -8.11 -17.36
N GLN A 130 16.88 -8.17 -17.53
CA GLN A 130 16.26 -8.27 -18.86
C GLN A 130 16.55 -7.05 -19.73
N MET A 131 16.54 -5.84 -19.15
CA MET A 131 16.90 -4.61 -19.84
C MET A 131 18.37 -4.66 -20.30
N ARG A 132 19.29 -5.08 -19.42
CA ARG A 132 20.72 -5.23 -19.73
C ARG A 132 20.95 -6.20 -20.90
N LEU A 133 20.30 -7.37 -20.87
CA LEU A 133 20.42 -8.39 -21.92
C LEU A 133 19.82 -7.96 -23.26
N THR A 134 18.74 -7.18 -23.25
CA THR A 134 18.09 -6.67 -24.48
C THR A 134 18.89 -5.52 -25.09
N SER A 135 19.49 -4.65 -24.27
CA SER A 135 20.39 -3.58 -24.74
C SER A 135 21.67 -4.09 -25.39
N GLU A 136 22.12 -5.30 -25.05
CA GLU A 136 23.23 -5.98 -25.72
C GLU A 136 22.83 -6.57 -27.09
N ARG A 137 21.53 -6.75 -27.37
CA ARG A 137 21.01 -7.47 -28.56
C ARG A 137 20.33 -6.59 -29.61
N GLU A 138 19.77 -5.43 -29.25
CA GLU A 138 19.03 -4.57 -30.19
C GLU A 138 19.45 -3.09 -30.10
N LYS A 139 19.58 -2.44 -31.27
CA LYS A 139 19.74 -0.99 -31.45
C LYS A 139 18.47 -0.39 -32.06
N ASP A 140 17.37 -0.29 -31.31
CA ASP A 140 16.40 0.82 -31.35
C ASP A 140 15.02 0.47 -30.76
N GLY A 141 14.42 1.45 -30.08
CA GLY A 141 12.97 1.56 -29.90
C GLY A 141 12.35 0.93 -28.64
N GLN A 142 12.67 -0.31 -28.29
CA GLN A 142 12.03 -1.00 -27.14
C GLN A 142 12.58 -0.61 -25.77
N SER A 143 13.76 0.01 -25.69
CA SER A 143 14.45 0.34 -24.44
C SER A 143 13.69 1.36 -23.57
N LEU A 144 12.92 2.27 -24.18
CA LEU A 144 12.20 3.34 -23.49
C LEU A 144 11.09 2.80 -22.58
N SER A 145 10.32 1.79 -23.02
CA SER A 145 9.21 1.23 -22.23
C SER A 145 9.70 0.49 -20.97
N TYR A 146 10.87 -0.14 -21.02
CA TYR A 146 11.43 -0.82 -19.84
C TYR A 146 11.94 0.19 -18.80
N HIS A 147 12.46 1.34 -19.24
CA HIS A 147 12.96 2.37 -18.33
C HIS A 147 11.84 2.94 -17.45
N ASP A 148 10.67 3.22 -18.02
CA ASP A 148 9.51 3.72 -17.27
C ASP A 148 8.99 2.69 -16.27
N ASP A 149 8.91 1.41 -16.66
CA ASP A 149 8.53 0.32 -15.77
C ASP A 149 9.53 0.15 -14.61
N VAL A 150 10.85 0.27 -14.88
CA VAL A 150 11.90 0.16 -13.85
C VAL A 150 11.77 1.30 -12.87
N THR A 151 11.62 2.52 -13.39
CA THR A 151 11.46 3.74 -12.57
C THR A 151 10.23 3.61 -11.66
N ALA A 152 9.09 3.13 -12.18
CA ALA A 152 7.89 2.91 -11.39
C ALA A 152 8.09 1.88 -10.26
N LEU A 153 8.87 0.81 -10.51
CA LEU A 153 9.23 -0.14 -9.44
C LEU A 153 10.15 0.48 -8.40
N GLU A 154 11.13 1.28 -8.81
CA GLU A 154 12.03 1.99 -7.89
C GLU A 154 11.27 2.99 -7.02
N GLU A 155 10.36 3.79 -7.61
CA GLU A 155 9.46 4.69 -6.88
C GLU A 155 8.61 3.92 -5.85
N GLY A 156 8.08 2.75 -6.24
CA GLY A 156 7.29 1.90 -5.35
C GLY A 156 8.11 1.32 -4.18
N ILE A 157 9.31 0.81 -4.46
CA ILE A 157 10.25 0.31 -3.44
C ILE A 157 10.65 1.44 -2.49
N ARG A 158 11.01 2.60 -3.04
CA ARG A 158 11.40 3.79 -2.28
C ARG A 158 10.28 4.23 -1.34
N THR A 159 9.05 4.35 -1.86
CA THR A 159 7.89 4.77 -1.05
C THR A 159 7.62 3.79 0.09
N LEU A 160 7.77 2.47 -0.13
CA LEU A 160 7.63 1.47 0.94
C LEU A 160 8.74 1.58 2.00
N LEU A 161 9.97 1.88 1.61
CA LEU A 161 11.08 2.13 2.54
C LEU A 161 10.84 3.43 3.34
N GLU A 162 10.30 4.47 2.72
CA GLU A 162 9.92 5.72 3.40
C GLU A 162 8.75 5.47 4.38
N ILE A 163 7.77 4.66 4.00
CA ILE A 163 6.68 4.21 4.91
C ILE A 163 7.27 3.48 6.12
N ILE A 164 8.18 2.52 5.93
CA ILE A 164 8.82 1.82 7.05
C ILE A 164 9.55 2.81 7.96
N ASN A 165 10.31 3.75 7.39
CA ASN A 165 10.99 4.79 8.16
C ASN A 165 10.02 5.69 8.94
N SER A 166 8.88 6.06 8.34
CA SER A 166 7.82 6.82 9.00
C SER A 166 7.32 6.10 10.26
N VAL A 167 7.09 4.78 10.19
CA VAL A 167 6.73 3.98 11.37
C VAL A 167 7.85 3.93 12.39
N LEU A 168 9.10 3.72 11.97
CA LEU A 168 10.25 3.62 12.89
C LEU A 168 10.50 4.95 13.63
N CYS A 169 10.30 6.08 12.97
CA CYS A 169 10.48 7.40 13.57
C CYS A 169 9.29 7.80 14.46
N GLY A 170 8.05 7.54 14.01
CA GLY A 170 6.84 8.01 14.69
C GLY A 170 6.29 7.06 15.75
N ASN A 171 6.38 5.74 15.52
CA ASN A 171 5.61 4.75 16.28
C ASN A 171 6.33 3.42 16.52
N LEU A 172 7.66 3.36 16.47
CA LEU A 172 8.43 2.13 16.67
C LEU A 172 8.03 1.37 17.95
N ARG A 173 7.88 2.10 19.06
CA ARG A 173 7.54 1.53 20.37
C ARG A 173 6.21 0.78 20.39
N ASN A 174 5.29 1.18 19.50
CA ASN A 174 3.96 0.58 19.37
C ASN A 174 3.89 -0.48 18.27
N ASN A 175 4.99 -0.83 17.62
CA ASN A 175 4.99 -1.77 16.49
C ASN A 175 6.07 -2.87 16.64
N PRO A 176 6.04 -3.66 17.73
CA PRO A 176 7.02 -4.73 17.95
C PRO A 176 6.98 -5.81 16.85
N HIS A 177 5.81 -6.09 16.28
CA HIS A 177 5.68 -7.02 15.16
C HIS A 177 6.38 -6.53 13.89
N LEU A 178 6.46 -5.21 13.66
CA LEU A 178 7.23 -4.68 12.54
C LEU A 178 8.71 -4.95 12.75
N ILE A 179 9.23 -4.67 13.95
CA ILE A 179 10.63 -4.94 14.32
C ILE A 179 10.96 -6.43 14.12
N TYR A 180 10.09 -7.32 14.61
CA TYR A 180 10.23 -8.76 14.40
C TYR A 180 10.30 -9.12 12.91
N THR A 181 9.42 -8.56 12.10
CA THR A 181 9.39 -8.81 10.65
C THR A 181 10.67 -8.30 9.95
N LEU A 182 11.17 -7.14 10.36
CA LEU A 182 12.42 -6.58 9.82
C LEU A 182 13.63 -7.47 10.14
N LEU A 183 13.70 -8.01 11.37
CA LEU A 183 14.75 -8.95 11.76
C LEU A 183 14.69 -10.23 10.93
N TYR A 184 13.49 -10.78 10.76
CA TYR A 184 13.28 -12.00 9.98
C TYR A 184 13.69 -11.84 8.51
N HIS A 185 13.43 -10.67 7.92
CA HIS A 185 13.78 -10.34 6.53
C HIS A 185 15.07 -9.52 6.40
N ARG A 186 16.00 -9.61 7.35
CA ARG A 186 17.25 -8.82 7.35
C ARG A 186 18.00 -8.82 6.00
N SER A 187 18.11 -9.99 5.37
CA SER A 187 18.83 -10.16 4.09
C SER A 187 18.27 -9.31 2.95
N LEU A 188 16.97 -9.01 2.98
CA LEU A 188 16.35 -8.08 2.02
C LEU A 188 16.97 -6.69 2.12
N PHE A 189 17.16 -6.18 3.33
CA PHE A 189 17.69 -4.84 3.56
C PHE A 189 19.20 -4.78 3.34
N ASP A 190 19.93 -5.85 3.66
CA ASP A 190 21.36 -5.95 3.36
C ASP A 190 21.61 -5.81 1.83
N SER A 191 20.70 -6.32 0.99
CA SER A 191 20.81 -6.22 -0.48
C SER A 191 20.73 -4.79 -1.02
N TYR A 192 20.12 -3.86 -0.27
CA TYR A 192 19.98 -2.46 -0.70
C TYR A 192 21.16 -1.57 -0.32
N GLN A 193 22.09 -2.02 0.54
CA GLN A 193 23.13 -1.15 1.11
C GLN A 193 24.02 -0.48 0.07
N GLN A 194 24.18 -1.12 -1.09
CA GLN A 194 24.98 -0.61 -2.21
C GLN A 194 24.11 -0.03 -3.34
N HIS A 195 22.79 -0.02 -3.18
CA HIS A 195 21.88 0.44 -4.22
C HIS A 195 21.70 1.97 -4.14
N PRO A 196 22.11 2.75 -5.15
CA PRO A 196 22.17 4.21 -5.06
C PRO A 196 20.79 4.88 -4.85
N MET A 197 19.71 4.23 -5.30
CA MET A 197 18.33 4.76 -5.12
C MET A 197 17.73 4.54 -3.74
N PHE A 198 18.30 3.65 -2.93
CA PHE A 198 17.70 3.20 -1.66
C PHE A 198 18.60 3.39 -0.45
N GLN A 199 19.92 3.49 -0.64
CA GLN A 199 20.91 3.55 0.43
C GLN A 199 20.62 4.65 1.46
N ASP A 200 20.14 5.81 1.02
CA ASP A 200 19.80 6.96 1.86
C ASP A 200 18.66 6.66 2.86
N LEU A 201 17.81 5.67 2.56
CA LEU A 201 16.68 5.27 3.40
C LEU A 201 17.02 4.15 4.40
N LEU A 202 18.20 3.54 4.31
CA LEU A 202 18.51 2.33 5.08
C LEU A 202 19.10 2.60 6.46
N ALA A 203 19.63 3.80 6.71
CA ALA A 203 20.38 4.09 7.94
C ALA A 203 19.60 3.73 9.21
N ASN A 204 18.34 4.17 9.32
CA ASN A 204 17.47 3.86 10.46
C ASN A 204 17.08 2.39 10.51
N ILE A 205 16.72 1.79 9.36
CA ILE A 205 16.31 0.39 9.28
C ILE A 205 17.44 -0.53 9.74
N MET A 206 18.66 -0.30 9.25
CA MET A 206 19.84 -1.09 9.63
C MET A 206 20.26 -0.88 11.07
N LEU A 207 20.10 0.35 11.61
CA LEU A 207 20.33 0.64 13.02
C LEU A 207 19.38 -0.17 13.89
N VAL A 208 18.08 -0.14 13.59
CA VAL A 208 17.05 -0.90 14.32
C VAL A 208 17.33 -2.40 14.22
N ILE A 209 17.52 -2.93 13.01
CA ILE A 209 17.82 -4.35 12.81
C ILE A 209 19.07 -4.75 13.62
N SER A 210 20.16 -3.98 13.55
CA SER A 210 21.40 -4.32 14.25
C SER A 210 21.27 -4.22 15.78
N HIS A 211 20.57 -3.21 16.28
CA HIS A 211 20.28 -3.08 17.70
C HIS A 211 19.52 -4.30 18.22
N PHE A 212 18.37 -4.63 17.64
CA PHE A 212 17.56 -5.75 18.11
C PHE A 212 18.21 -7.10 17.83
N SER A 213 18.96 -7.26 16.72
CA SER A 213 19.76 -8.47 16.46
C SER A 213 20.69 -8.78 17.63
N SER A 214 21.36 -7.76 18.18
CA SER A 214 22.28 -7.93 19.33
C SER A 214 21.58 -8.37 20.62
N LYS A 215 20.28 -8.07 20.76
CA LYS A 215 19.48 -8.41 21.94
C LYS A 215 18.91 -9.83 21.88
N VAL A 216 18.68 -10.34 20.67
CA VAL A 216 18.05 -11.65 20.45
C VAL A 216 19.04 -12.76 20.08
N VAL A 217 20.36 -12.50 20.10
CA VAL A 217 21.41 -13.47 19.71
C VAL A 217 21.29 -14.81 20.44
N ASN A 218 20.92 -14.78 21.72
CA ASN A 218 20.84 -15.97 22.57
C ASN A 218 19.47 -16.66 22.54
N VAL A 219 18.52 -16.16 21.75
CA VAL A 219 17.20 -16.77 21.59
C VAL A 219 17.34 -18.01 20.71
N LYS A 220 16.76 -19.13 21.15
CA LYS A 220 16.79 -20.37 20.37
C LYS A 220 16.02 -20.18 19.06
N ALA A 221 16.55 -20.74 17.98
CA ALA A 221 15.85 -20.75 16.70
C ALA A 221 14.47 -21.41 16.86
N GLY A 222 13.43 -20.75 16.32
CA GLY A 222 12.03 -21.19 16.44
C GLY A 222 11.29 -20.68 17.67
N ASP A 223 11.97 -20.06 18.65
CA ASP A 223 11.33 -19.48 19.82
C ASP A 223 10.85 -18.03 19.55
N GLY A 224 9.79 -17.92 18.76
CA GLY A 224 9.20 -16.63 18.41
C GLY A 224 8.60 -15.88 19.59
N ALA A 225 8.15 -16.59 20.63
CA ALA A 225 7.57 -16.00 21.83
C ALA A 225 8.63 -15.27 22.66
N ALA A 226 9.76 -15.93 22.95
CA ALA A 226 10.87 -15.30 23.66
C ALA A 226 11.45 -14.11 22.87
N MET A 227 11.53 -14.24 21.54
CA MET A 227 11.99 -13.15 20.68
C MET A 227 11.08 -11.92 20.77
N MET A 228 9.76 -12.12 20.71
CA MET A 228 8.78 -11.04 20.84
C MET A 228 8.85 -10.37 22.21
N GLU A 229 8.97 -11.13 23.30
CA GLU A 229 9.07 -10.57 24.66
C GLU A 229 10.30 -9.66 24.81
N ILE A 230 11.44 -10.05 24.24
CA ILE A 230 12.66 -9.22 24.24
C ILE A 230 12.44 -7.95 23.41
N ILE A 231 11.85 -8.08 22.21
CA ILE A 231 11.59 -6.94 21.33
C ILE A 231 10.67 -5.93 22.02
N GLU A 232 9.59 -6.38 22.66
CA GLU A 232 8.63 -5.51 23.36
C GLU A 232 9.31 -4.74 24.50
N LYS A 233 10.13 -5.42 25.31
CA LYS A 233 10.86 -4.77 26.41
C LYS A 233 11.88 -3.76 25.90
N GLU A 234 12.67 -4.11 24.90
CA GLU A 234 13.73 -3.26 24.36
C GLU A 234 13.18 -2.07 23.55
N ALA A 235 12.03 -2.23 22.87
CA ALA A 235 11.40 -1.16 22.11
C ALA A 235 10.98 0.04 22.99
N ILE A 236 10.60 -0.21 24.24
CA ILE A 236 10.21 0.85 25.19
C ILE A 236 11.40 1.76 25.53
N VAL A 237 12.59 1.17 25.70
CA VAL A 237 13.79 1.87 26.18
C VAL A 237 14.69 2.39 25.05
N LEU A 238 14.42 2.00 23.80
CA LEU A 238 15.21 2.46 22.65
C LEU A 238 15.16 4.01 22.52
N PRO A 239 16.32 4.69 22.47
CA PRO A 239 16.40 6.11 22.17
C PRO A 239 16.13 6.36 20.68
N THR A 240 14.87 6.62 20.34
CA THR A 240 14.43 6.91 18.96
C THR A 240 14.80 8.31 18.48
N ASP A 241 15.26 9.19 19.38
CA ASP A 241 15.77 10.53 19.09
C ASP A 241 16.99 10.54 18.17
N ARG A 242 17.72 9.42 18.12
CA ARG A 242 18.91 9.24 17.26
C ARG A 242 18.58 8.84 15.83
N LEU A 243 17.32 8.53 15.53
CA LEU A 243 16.91 8.16 14.18
C LEU A 243 16.91 9.40 13.28
N ALA A 244 17.45 9.24 12.07
CA ALA A 244 17.42 10.26 11.05
C ALA A 244 15.96 10.63 10.74
N LYS A 245 15.67 11.94 10.70
CA LYS A 245 14.34 12.45 10.37
C LYS A 245 14.20 12.52 8.86
N PHE A 246 13.11 11.99 8.36
CA PHE A 246 12.72 12.09 6.96
C PHE A 246 11.59 13.11 6.80
N PRO A 247 11.45 13.73 5.61
CA PRO A 247 10.27 14.53 5.29
C PRO A 247 8.99 13.71 5.50
N GLU A 248 7.93 14.37 5.95
CA GLU A 248 6.62 13.73 6.02
C GLU A 248 6.09 13.45 4.61
N LEU A 249 5.59 12.23 4.42
CA LEU A 249 4.91 11.83 3.20
C LEU A 249 3.49 12.38 3.22
N ARG A 250 3.22 13.41 2.42
CA ARG A 250 1.88 13.99 2.26
C ARG A 250 1.51 14.09 0.80
N PHE A 251 0.53 13.30 0.41
CA PHE A 251 -0.04 13.23 -0.92
C PHE A 251 -1.48 13.74 -0.87
N ARG A 252 -1.86 14.51 -1.87
CA ARG A 252 -3.23 15.01 -2.01
C ARG A 252 -3.87 14.46 -3.27
N TYR A 253 -5.16 14.20 -3.18
CA TYR A 253 -5.96 13.98 -4.36
C TYR A 253 -6.01 15.25 -5.20
N VAL A 254 -5.80 15.10 -6.50
CA VAL A 254 -5.93 16.17 -7.49
C VAL A 254 -6.89 15.66 -8.55
N GLU A 255 -7.96 16.42 -8.78
CA GLU A 255 -8.91 16.15 -9.86
C GLU A 255 -8.25 16.40 -11.23
N ASP A 256 -8.46 15.50 -12.18
CA ASP A 256 -8.09 15.71 -13.58
C ASP A 256 -9.05 16.72 -14.22
N GLU A 257 -8.58 17.51 -15.19
CA GLU A 257 -9.42 18.47 -15.93
C GLU A 257 -10.64 17.81 -16.58
N ASN A 258 -10.52 16.56 -17.01
CA ASN A 258 -11.59 15.80 -17.68
C ASN A 258 -12.48 15.01 -16.71
N THR A 259 -12.30 15.17 -15.40
CA THR A 259 -13.06 14.46 -14.36
C THR A 259 -14.57 14.69 -14.52
N VAL A 260 -14.96 15.91 -14.92
CA VAL A 260 -16.35 16.31 -15.15
C VAL A 260 -17.05 15.41 -16.19
N ASP A 261 -16.34 14.97 -17.22
CA ASP A 261 -16.89 14.15 -18.30
C ASP A 261 -17.32 12.76 -17.85
N PHE A 262 -16.71 12.24 -16.77
CA PHE A 262 -17.14 11.01 -16.14
C PHE A 262 -18.21 11.25 -15.07
N PHE A 263 -17.94 12.15 -14.12
CA PHE A 263 -18.76 12.29 -12.91
C PHE A 263 -20.14 12.86 -13.20
N VAL A 264 -20.25 13.85 -14.11
CA VAL A 264 -21.55 14.45 -14.43
C VAL A 264 -22.50 13.41 -15.05
N PRO A 265 -22.15 12.69 -16.14
CA PRO A 265 -23.01 11.64 -16.67
C PRO A 265 -23.29 10.52 -15.66
N TYR A 266 -22.30 10.14 -14.84
CA TYR A 266 -22.44 9.08 -13.84
C TYR A 266 -23.46 9.43 -12.75
N VAL A 267 -23.36 10.61 -12.14
CA VAL A 267 -24.29 11.06 -11.09
C VAL A 267 -25.72 11.22 -11.64
N TRP A 268 -25.87 11.76 -12.84
CA TRP A 268 -27.18 11.86 -13.48
C TRP A 268 -27.79 10.51 -13.80
N ARG A 269 -26.99 9.54 -14.26
CA ARG A 269 -27.44 8.17 -14.45
C ARG A 269 -27.95 7.57 -13.14
N LEU A 270 -27.19 7.69 -12.04
CA LEU A 270 -27.61 7.21 -10.73
C LEU A 270 -28.89 7.90 -10.23
N THR A 271 -29.01 9.21 -10.45
CA THR A 271 -30.19 9.99 -10.08
C THR A 271 -31.42 9.49 -10.84
N ILE A 272 -31.31 9.23 -12.14
CA ILE A 272 -32.41 8.68 -12.95
C ILE A 272 -32.76 7.25 -12.51
N GLN A 273 -31.77 6.42 -12.20
CA GLN A 273 -31.97 5.01 -11.85
C GLN A 273 -32.54 4.81 -10.44
N HIS A 274 -32.13 5.63 -9.48
CA HIS A 274 -32.39 5.38 -8.05
C HIS A 274 -33.28 6.43 -7.38
N SER A 275 -33.58 7.56 -8.02
CA SER A 275 -34.55 8.50 -7.45
C SER A 275 -35.99 8.05 -7.70
N THR A 276 -36.90 8.55 -6.88
CA THR A 276 -38.35 8.37 -7.06
C THR A 276 -38.95 9.43 -8.01
N ILE A 277 -38.11 10.22 -8.67
CA ILE A 277 -38.56 11.29 -9.57
C ILE A 277 -38.93 10.66 -10.92
N PRO A 278 -40.15 10.90 -11.46
CA PRO A 278 -40.58 10.33 -12.73
C PRO A 278 -39.92 11.06 -13.90
N PHE A 279 -38.66 10.74 -14.18
CA PHE A 279 -37.94 11.29 -15.33
C PHE A 279 -38.51 10.73 -16.63
N GLU A 280 -38.91 11.60 -17.55
CA GLU A 280 -39.27 11.20 -18.90
C GLU A 280 -38.00 10.95 -19.72
N GLY A 281 -37.54 9.70 -19.74
CA GLY A 281 -36.24 9.32 -20.30
C GLY A 281 -36.03 9.76 -21.76
N SER A 282 -37.10 9.93 -22.55
CA SER A 282 -37.05 10.44 -23.93
C SER A 282 -36.68 11.92 -24.05
N ARG A 283 -36.82 12.69 -22.96
CA ARG A 283 -36.54 14.14 -22.91
C ARG A 283 -35.23 14.48 -22.21
N VAL A 284 -34.58 13.50 -21.58
CA VAL A 284 -33.24 13.67 -21.00
C VAL A 284 -32.22 13.76 -22.15
N LYS A 285 -31.92 14.99 -22.55
CA LYS A 285 -30.93 15.33 -23.59
C LYS A 285 -29.63 15.86 -23.03
N LEU A 286 -29.66 16.35 -21.79
CA LEU A 286 -28.46 16.75 -21.08
C LEU A 286 -27.79 15.47 -20.58
N PHE A 287 -26.49 15.39 -20.82
CA PHE A 287 -25.62 14.30 -20.40
C PHE A 287 -25.87 13.02 -21.21
N ASN A 288 -24.81 12.45 -21.80
CA ASN A 288 -24.84 11.16 -22.50
C ASN A 288 -25.15 9.99 -21.53
N ALA A 289 -26.15 10.11 -20.66
CA ALA A 289 -26.50 9.20 -19.57
C ALA A 289 -26.91 7.79 -20.08
N ARG A 290 -27.17 7.66 -21.39
CA ARG A 290 -27.46 6.39 -22.07
C ARG A 290 -26.24 5.71 -22.70
N VAL A 291 -25.07 6.37 -22.76
CA VAL A 291 -23.90 5.88 -23.52
C VAL A 291 -22.99 4.97 -22.70
N ILE A 292 -23.07 5.02 -21.37
CA ILE A 292 -22.37 4.07 -20.50
C ILE A 292 -23.32 2.90 -20.23
N SER A 293 -23.25 1.89 -21.10
CA SER A 293 -24.03 0.66 -21.02
C SER A 293 -23.99 0.06 -19.61
N SER A 294 -25.17 -0.27 -19.09
CA SER A 294 -25.33 -1.12 -17.92
C SER A 294 -24.72 -2.49 -18.20
N PRO A 295 -23.90 -3.05 -17.30
CA PRO A 295 -23.67 -4.47 -17.32
C PRO A 295 -24.93 -5.15 -16.77
N ASP A 296 -25.51 -6.06 -17.56
CA ASP A 296 -26.41 -7.10 -17.05
C ASP A 296 -25.70 -7.96 -15.99
#